data_AF-A0A502HFL4-F1
#
_entry.id   AF-A0A502HFL4-F1
#
_cell.length_a   1.000
_cell.length_b   1.000
_cell.length_c   1.000
_cell.angle_alpha   90.00
_cell.angle_beta   90.00
_cell.angle_gamma   90.00
#
_symmetry.space_group_name_H-M   'P 1'
#
loop_
_entity.id
_entity.type
_entity.pdbx_description
1 polymer ?
#
loop_
_entity_poly.entity_id
_entity_poly.type
_entity_poly.pdbx_seq_one_letter_code
_entity_poly.pdbx_strand_id
1 'polypeptide(L)' 'MNLISEKSVCPSCTDVIRQFRDRYPKIQLNVFTVEN' A
#
# COMPACT_ATOMS: atom_id res chain seq x y z
N MET A 1 -2.10 -8.17 -6.02
CA MET A 1 -3.15 -7.13 -6.09
C MET A 1 -2.46 -5.77 -6.15
N ASN A 2 -2.98 -4.85 -6.95
CA ASN A 2 -2.40 -3.52 -7.12
C ASN A 2 -3.39 -2.47 -6.65
N LEU A 3 -2.92 -1.53 -5.82
CA LEU A 3 -3.66 -0.33 -5.42
C LEU A 3 -2.99 0.88 -6.07
N ILE A 4 -3.82 1.77 -6.56
CA ILE A 4 -3.39 3.00 -7.22
C ILE A 4 -3.98 4.16 -6.42
N SER A 5 -3.12 5.08 -5.99
CA SER A 5 -3.49 6.28 -5.25
C SER A 5 -3.14 7.51 -6.07
N GLU A 6 -4.03 8.48 -6.14
CA GLU A 6 -3.78 9.79 -6.79
C GLU A 6 -2.80 10.66 -5.99
N LYS A 7 -2.52 10.30 -4.73
CA LYS A 7 -1.62 11.04 -3.84
C LYS A 7 -0.66 10.09 -3.14
N SER A 8 0.45 10.64 -2.63
CA SER A 8 1.36 9.88 -1.78
C SER A 8 0.61 9.38 -0.54
N VAL A 9 0.87 8.12 -0.19
CA VAL A 9 0.19 7.50 0.94
C VAL A 9 0.70 8.10 2.24
N CYS A 10 -0.21 8.49 3.11
CA CYS A 10 0.13 9.09 4.40
C CYS A 10 0.88 8.09 5.32
N PRO A 11 1.64 8.53 6.34
CA PRO A 11 2.34 7.61 7.24
C PRO A 11 1.43 6.59 7.92
N SER A 12 0.27 7.01 8.45
CA SER A 12 -0.70 6.08 9.06
C SER A 12 -1.28 5.08 8.06
N CYS A 13 -1.48 5.51 6.81
CA CYS A 13 -1.90 4.65 5.71
C CYS A 13 -0.84 3.60 5.38
N THR A 14 0.43 4.01 5.39
CA THR A 14 1.60 3.12 5.19
C THR A 14 1.68 2.06 6.28
N ASP A 15 1.38 2.40 7.53
CA ASP A 15 1.36 1.42 8.62
C ASP A 15 0.30 0.34 8.42
N VAL A 16 -0.89 0.70 7.93
CA VAL A 16 -1.95 -0.29 7.60
C VAL A 16 -1.47 -1.24 6.49
N ILE A 17 -0.83 -0.71 5.45
CA ILE A 17 -0.26 -1.52 4.36
C ILE A 17 0.81 -2.47 4.89
N ARG A 18 1.66 -2.00 5.81
CA ARG A 18 2.69 -2.81 6.46
C ARG A 18 2.07 -3.94 7.28
N GLN A 19 1.11 -3.63 8.15
CA GLN A 19 0.39 -4.63 8.95
C GLN A 19 -0.26 -5.71 8.08
N PHE A 20 -0.85 -5.33 6.94
CA PHE A 20 -1.41 -6.29 6.00
C PHE A 20 -0.34 -7.23 5.41
N ARG A 21 0.79 -6.68 4.96
CA ARG A 21 1.89 -7.47 4.39
C ARG A 21 2.49 -8.45 5.39
N ASP A 22 2.65 -8.02 6.65
CA ASP A 22 3.15 -8.86 7.73
C ASP A 22 2.17 -10.00 8.06
N ARG A 23 0.87 -9.71 8.04
CA ARG A 23 -0.18 -10.69 8.33
C ARG A 23 -0.37 -11.71 7.19
N TYR A 24 -0.17 -11.30 5.95
CA TYR A 24 -0.44 -12.11 4.76
C TYR A 24 0.75 -12.15 3.79
N PRO A 25 1.88 -12.78 4.17
CA PRO A 25 3.13 -12.71 3.39
C PRO A 25 3.05 -13.40 2.01
N LYS A 26 2.05 -14.27 1.81
CA LYS A 26 1.80 -14.94 0.51
C LYS A 26 1.00 -14.09 -0.46
N ILE A 27 0.44 -12.95 -0.01
CA ILE A 27 -0.32 -12.03 -0.84
C ILE A 27 0.58 -10.86 -1.23
N GLN A 28 0.90 -10.75 -2.51
CA GLN A 28 1.60 -9.59 -3.03
C GLN A 28 0.64 -8.40 -3.16
N LEU A 29 0.92 -7.34 -2.39
CA LEU A 29 0.22 -6.06 -2.45
C LEU A 29 1.18 -4.97 -2.92
N ASN A 30 0.93 -4.43 -4.11
CA ASN A 30 1.69 -3.31 -4.66
C ASN A 30 0.85 -2.03 -4.55
N VAL A 31 1.49 -0.94 -4.13
CA VAL A 31 0.82 0.36 -3.99
C VAL A 31 1.60 1.37 -4.81
N PHE A 32 0.92 1.99 -5.76
CA PHE A 32 1.49 2.97 -6.68
C PHE A 32 0.83 4.32 -6.43
N THR A 33 1.63 5.38 -6.51
CA THR A 33 1.11 6.75 -6.56
C THR A 33 1.22 7.25 -7.99
N VAL A 34 0.14 7.83 -8.50
CA VAL A 34 0.14 8.55 -9.77
C VAL A 34 0.33 10.02 -9.43
N GLU A 35 1.48 10.57 -9.79
CA GLU A 35 1.70 12.02 -9.78
C GLU A 35 1.26 12.55 -11.16
N ASN A 36 0.30 13.49 -11.16
CA ASN A 36 -0.15 14.20 -12.36
C ASN A 36 0.76 15.39 -12.67
#